data_AF-A0A7V8E806-F1
#
_entry.id   AF-A0A7V8E806-F1
#
_cell.length_a   1.000
_cell.length_b   1.000
_cell.length_c   1.000
_cell.angle_alpha   90.00
_cell.angle_beta   90.00
_cell.angle_gamma   90.00
#
_symmetry.space_group_name_H-M   'P 1'
#
loop_
_entity.id
_entity.type
_entity.pdbx_description
1 polymer ?
#
loop_
_entity_poly.entity_id
_entity_poly.type
_entity_poly.pdbx_seq_one_letter_code
_entity_poly.pdbx_strand_id
1 'polypeptide(L)' 'GYDNHGDPRVPILPIVIGENQAAVATSEFLLEKGFFVHPIRPPAVPPGTARLRITVTAGHEPAQIDGLLDALTEWKRRR' A
#
# COMPACT_ATOMS: atom_id res chain seq x y z
N GLY A 1 -0.60 -6.95 18.38
CA GLY A 1 -0.59 -7.06 16.91
C GLY A 1 0.18 -5.88 16.37
N TYR A 2 1.04 -6.07 15.37
CA TYR A 2 1.88 -5.03 14.77
C TYR A 2 1.06 -4.05 13.91
N ASP A 3 0.00 -3.49 14.49
CA ASP A 3 -0.91 -2.57 13.84
C ASP A 3 -0.37 -1.15 14.01
N ASN A 4 0.75 -0.85 13.33
CA ASN A 4 1.36 0.47 13.29
C ASN A 4 0.58 1.44 12.39
N HIS A 5 -0.75 1.43 12.44
CA HIS A 5 -1.61 2.23 11.58
C HIS A 5 -1.32 3.73 11.78
N GLY A 6 -0.41 4.27 10.97
CA GLY A 6 -0.10 5.70 10.93
C GLY A 6 0.92 6.21 11.94
N ASP A 7 1.75 5.37 12.56
CA ASP A 7 2.90 5.88 13.33
C ASP A 7 3.99 6.35 12.35
N PRO A 8 4.28 7.67 12.25
CA PRO A 8 5.28 8.19 11.31
C PRO A 8 6.71 7.76 11.66
N ARG A 9 6.93 7.11 12.81
CA ARG A 9 8.24 6.63 13.27
C ARG A 9 8.57 5.24 12.76
N VAL A 10 7.63 4.55 12.11
CA VAL A 10 7.90 3.22 11.51
C VAL A 10 8.02 3.32 9.98
N PRO A 11 8.97 2.60 9.36
CA PRO A 11 9.16 2.63 7.91
C PRO A 11 8.10 1.82 7.14
N ILE A 12 7.25 1.06 7.84
CA ILE A 12 6.23 0.20 7.23
C ILE A 12 4.86 0.83 7.42
N LEU A 13 4.25 1.23 6.31
CA LEU A 13 2.95 1.90 6.26
C LEU A 13 1.90 0.93 5.65
N PRO A 14 1.00 0.37 6.47
CA PRO A 14 -0.09 -0.46 5.97
C PRO A 14 -1.27 0.38 5.48
N ILE A 15 -1.76 0.13 4.26
CA ILE A 15 -3.02 0.69 3.75
C ILE A 15 -4.05 -0.42 3.64
N VAL A 16 -5.11 -0.38 4.46
CA VAL A 16 -6.19 -1.38 4.43
C VAL A 16 -7.07 -1.15 3.19
N ILE A 17 -7.22 -2.19 2.39
CA ILE A 17 -8.05 -2.18 1.17
C ILE A 17 -9.39 -2.88 1.41
N GLY A 18 -9.37 -3.96 2.20
CA GLY A 18 -10.52 -4.79 2.54
C GLY A 18 -10.48 -6.12 1.80
N GLU A 19 -11.07 -6.15 0.60
CA GLU A 19 -11.21 -7.36 -0.22
C GLU A 19 -9.91 -7.83 -0.87
N ASN A 20 -9.74 -9.15 -0.98
CA ASN A 20 -8.53 -9.77 -1.53
C ASN A 20 -8.28 -9.37 -2.98
N GLN A 21 -9.31 -9.44 -3.82
CA GLN A 21 -9.21 -9.10 -5.23
C GLN A 21 -8.92 -7.61 -5.42
N ALA A 22 -9.56 -6.74 -4.62
CA ALA A 22 -9.29 -5.31 -4.64
C ALA A 22 -7.84 -4.99 -4.25
N ALA A 23 -7.27 -5.69 -3.26
CA ALA A 23 -5.88 -5.52 -2.86
C ALA A 23 -4.90 -5.93 -3.98
N VAL A 24 -5.16 -7.04 -4.68
CA VAL A 24 -4.35 -7.48 -5.83
C VAL A 24 -4.46 -6.47 -6.98
N ALA A 25 -5.67 -6.10 -7.38
CA ALA A 25 -5.88 -5.15 -8.47
C ALA A 25 -5.25 -3.79 -8.19
N THR A 26 -5.27 -3.34 -6.93
CA THR A 26 -4.59 -2.10 -6.52
C THR A 26 -3.07 -2.23 -6.60
N SER A 27 -2.52 -3.38 -6.20
CA SER A 27 -1.09 -3.67 -6.35
C SER A 27 -0.65 -3.70 -7.81
N GLU A 28 -1.46 -4.27 -8.70
CA GLU A 28 -1.18 -4.31 -10.14
C GLU A 28 -1.23 -2.91 -10.76
N PHE A 29 -2.26 -2.11 -10.41
CA PHE A 29 -2.35 -0.72 -10.84
C PHE A 29 -1.13 0.12 -10.40
N LEU A 30 -0.70 -0.02 -9.15
CA LEU A 30 0.49 0.69 -8.67
C LEU A 30 1.76 0.21 -9.39
N LEU A 31 1.86 -1.08 -9.70
CA LEU A 31 2.97 -1.64 -10.46
C LEU A 31 3.02 -1.07 -11.88
N GLU A 32 1.88 -0.92 -12.55
CA GLU A 32 1.79 -0.26 -13.87
C GLU A 32 2.25 1.21 -13.83
N LYS A 33 2.09 1.88 -12.68
CA LYS A 33 2.59 3.23 -12.42
C LYS A 33 4.06 3.28 -12.01
N GLY A 34 4.73 2.13 -11.94
CA GLY A 34 6.15 2.01 -11.56
C GLY A 34 6.40 1.76 -10.07
N PHE A 35 5.36 1.53 -9.26
CA PHE A 35 5.47 1.33 -7.82
C PHE A 35 5.14 -0.11 -7.41
N PHE A 36 6.17 -0.86 -7.03
CA PHE A 36 5.96 -2.22 -6.50
C PHE A 36 5.54 -2.17 -5.03
N VAL A 37 4.26 -2.40 -4.77
CA VAL A 37 3.67 -2.43 -3.41
C VAL A 37 3.02 -3.78 -3.15
N HIS A 38 3.43 -4.46 -2.07
CA HIS A 38 3.01 -5.84 -1.84
C HIS A 38 1.61 -5.94 -1.20
N PRO A 39 0.67 -6.71 -1.77
CA PRO A 39 -0.63 -6.97 -1.16
C PRO A 39 -0.54 -8.13 -0.15
N ILE A 40 -0.84 -7.85 1.11
CA ILE A 40 -0.98 -8.84 2.18
C ILE A 40 -2.46 -9.24 2.29
N ARG A 41 -2.71 -10.55 2.27
CA ARG A 41 -4.04 -11.16 2.21
C ARG A 41 -4.12 -12.35 3.19
N PRO A 42 -5.31 -12.89 3.50
CA PRO A 42 -5.45 -14.12 4.27
C PRO A 42 -4.64 -15.28 3.67
N PRO A 43 -4.11 -16.20 4.51
CA PRO A 43 -4.30 -16.29 5.97
C PRO A 43 -3.39 -15.37 6.80
N ALA A 44 -2.50 -14.60 6.17
CA ALA A 44 -1.52 -13.76 6.90
C ALA A 44 -2.17 -12.57 7.62
N VAL A 45 -3.35 -12.15 7.19
CA VAL A 45 -4.22 -11.17 7.87
C VAL A 45 -5.65 -11.70 7.96
N PRO A 46 -6.48 -11.23 8.91
CA PRO A 46 -7.88 -11.63 8.99
C PRO A 46 -8.64 -11.40 7.68
N PRO A 47 -9.61 -12.27 7.33
CA PRO A 47 -10.51 -12.05 6.20
C PRO A 47 -11.15 -10.65 6.23
N GLY A 48 -11.32 -10.04 5.05
CA GLY A 48 -11.86 -8.68 4.92
C GLY A 48 -10.90 -7.56 5.34
N THR A 49 -9.64 -7.87 5.69
CA THR A 49 -8.63 -6.88 6.09
C THR A 49 -7.36 -6.91 5.22
N ALA A 50 -7.50 -7.37 3.97
CA ALA A 50 -6.41 -7.31 3.01
C ALA A 50 -5.87 -5.89 2.89
N ARG A 51 -4.54 -5.76 2.84
CA ARG A 51 -3.86 -4.47 2.95
C ARG A 51 -2.63 -4.43 2.08
N LEU A 52 -2.28 -3.26 1.59
CA LEU A 52 -1.00 -3.00 0.95
C LEU A 52 0.04 -2.71 2.03
N ARG A 53 1.24 -3.28 1.89
CA ARG A 53 2.40 -2.95 2.72
C ARG A 53 3.36 -2.07 1.93
N ILE A 54 3.39 -0.80 2.27
CA ILE A 54 4.39 0.15 1.76
C ILE A 54 5.58 0.15 2.72
N THR A 55 6.78 0.02 2.19
CA THR A 55 8.02 0.10 2.98
C THR A 55 8.84 1.25 2.44
N VAL A 56 8.98 2.31 3.23
CA VAL A 56 9.81 3.47 2.91
C VAL A 56 11.21 3.25 3.48
N THR A 57 12.23 3.58 2.71
CA THR A 57 13.65 3.46 3.11
C THR A 57 14.37 4.77 2.82
N ALA A 58 15.51 4.98 3.48
CA ALA A 58 16.35 6.16 3.23
C ALA A 58 16.90 6.26 1.79
N GLY A 59 16.78 5.19 0.99
CA GLY A 59 17.16 5.20 -0.43
C GLY A 59 16.08 5.75 -1.36
N HIS A 60 14.88 6.06 -0.87
CA HIS A 60 13.85 6.69 -1.69
C HIS A 60 14.07 8.21 -1.76
N GLU A 61 14.00 8.76 -2.96
CA GLU A 61 14.00 10.20 -3.19
C GLU A 61 12.61 10.80 -2.89
N PRO A 62 12.54 12.07 -2.45
CA PRO A 62 11.26 12.74 -2.22
C PRO A 62 10.28 12.65 -3.41
N ALA A 63 10.80 12.79 -4.64
CA ALA A 63 9.99 12.68 -5.85
C ALA A 63 9.35 11.28 -6.05
N GLN A 64 10.00 10.22 -5.57
CA GLN A 64 9.43 8.86 -5.61
C GLN A 64 8.28 8.72 -4.61
N ILE A 65 8.39 9.38 -3.45
CA ILE A 65 7.32 9.42 -2.45
C ILE A 65 6.13 10.22 -3.00
N ASP A 66 6.38 11.40 -3.56
CA ASP A 66 5.34 12.24 -4.16
C ASP A 66 4.61 11.51 -5.30
N GLY A 67 5.35 10.85 -6.19
CA GLY A 67 4.77 10.06 -7.27
C GLY A 67 3.91 8.88 -6.76
N LEU A 68 4.32 8.22 -5.68
CA LEU A 68 3.51 7.17 -5.04
C LEU A 68 2.21 7.74 -4.47
N LEU A 69 2.27 8.91 -3.81
CA LEU A 69 1.10 9.58 -3.27
C LEU A 69 0.12 10.01 -4.37
N ASP A 70 0.62 10.49 -5.50
CA ASP A 70 -0.20 10.83 -6.67
C ASP A 70 -0.91 9.59 -7.24
N ALA A 71 -0.19 8.48 -7.40
CA ALA A 71 -0.77 7.22 -7.87
C ALA A 71 -1.85 6.70 -6.91
N LEU A 72 -1.61 6.74 -5.60
CA LEU A 72 -2.60 6.37 -4.58
C LEU A 72 -3.83 7.27 -4.60
N THR A 73 -3.64 8.57 -4.82
CA THR A 73 -4.75 9.53 -4.92
C THR A 73 -5.57 9.30 -6.18
N GLU A 74 -4.93 8.99 -7.30
CA GLU A 74 -5.60 8.61 -8.54
C GLU A 74 -6.44 7.33 -8.35
N TRP A 75 -5.86 6.28 -7.75
CA TRP A 75 -6.61 5.07 -7.41
C TRP A 75 -7.84 5.37 -6.55
N LYS A 76 -7.68 6.18 -5.50
CA LYS A 76 -8.77 6.53 -4.59
C LYS A 76 -9.91 7.27 -5.28
N ARG A 77 -9.63 8.06 -6.33
CA ARG A 77 -10.66 8.77 -7.12
C ARG A 77 -11.40 7.86 -8.11
N ARG A 78 -10.82 6.71 -8.49
CA ARG A 78 -11.42 5.75 -9.43
C ARG A 78 -12.32 4.71 -8.73
N ARG A 79 -12.25 4.66 -7.40
CA ARG A 79 -13.03 3.76 -6.53
C ARG A 79 -14.28 4.46 -6.04
#